data_AF-A0CEM6-F1
#
_entry.id   AF-A0CEM6-F1
#
_cell.length_a   1.000
_cell.length_b   1.000
_cell.length_c   1.000
_cell.angle_alpha   90.00
_cell.angle_beta   90.00
_cell.angle_gamma   90.00
#
_symmetry.space_group_name_H-M   'P 1'
#
loop_
_entity.id
_entity.type
_entity.pdbx_description
1 polymer ?
#
loop_
_entity_poly.entity_id
_entity_poly.type
_entity_poly.pdbx_seq_one_letter_code
_entity_poly.pdbx_strand_id
1 'polypeptide(L)'
;MAEQQQQLFLKQLTVNVQSLQRYIQKETNEQREKCYQIYLQSNENYDEYYKCIQQLQTKRKTVDRTYESMVKYWPFWTQNCFENSETKDQILNCQKHTTESLTNFLQNSINQLQI
;
A
#
# COMPACT_ATOMS: atom_id res chain seq x y z
N MET A 1 10.45 4.45 29.17
CA MET A 1 10.53 3.18 28.40
C MET A 1 9.39 3.05 27.41
N ALA A 2 8.11 3.14 27.83
CA ALA A 2 6.95 3.05 26.94
C ALA A 2 6.92 4.14 25.85
N GLU A 3 7.21 5.40 26.21
CA GLU A 3 7.22 6.54 25.27
C GLU A 3 8.31 6.42 24.18
N GLN A 4 9.49 5.92 24.55
CA GLN A 4 10.58 5.68 23.59
C GLN A 4 10.25 4.52 22.63
N GLN A 5 9.59 3.46 23.09
CA GLN A 5 9.11 2.36 22.23
C GLN A 5 8.01 2.83 21.27
N GLN A 6 7.10 3.69 21.72
CA GLN A 6 6.08 4.30 20.88
C GLN A 6 6.69 5.16 19.77
N GLN A 7 7.66 6.02 20.08
CA GLN A 7 8.35 6.84 19.09
C GLN A 7 9.12 5.99 18.07
N LEU A 8 9.76 4.90 18.51
CA LEU A 8 10.43 3.95 17.62
C LEU A 8 9.43 3.26 16.68
N PHE A 9 8.27 2.84 17.19
CA PHE A 9 7.22 2.24 16.36
C PHE A 9 6.69 3.22 15.30
N LEU A 10 6.40 4.47 15.68
CA LEU A 10 5.94 5.51 14.74
C LEU A 10 6.98 5.80 13.64
N LYS A 11 8.28 5.80 13.98
CA LYS A 11 9.36 5.91 13.01
C LYS A 11 9.38 4.72 12.04
N GLN A 12 9.31 3.50 12.56
CA GLN A 12 9.27 2.29 11.73
C GLN A 12 8.05 2.29 10.80
N LEU A 13 6.91 2.70 11.32
CA LEU A 13 5.67 2.79 10.57
C LEU A 13 5.76 3.80 9.42
N THR A 14 6.38 4.95 9.66
CA THR A 14 6.62 5.95 8.62
C THR A 14 7.47 5.38 7.48
N VAL A 15 8.54 4.65 7.81
CA VAL A 15 9.40 3.96 6.84
C VAL A 15 8.62 2.89 6.06
N ASN A 16 7.79 2.11 6.75
CA ASN A 16 6.95 1.08 6.11
C ASN A 16 5.96 1.73 5.12
N VAL A 17 5.29 2.81 5.52
CA VAL A 17 4.35 3.56 4.67
C VAL A 17 5.04 4.14 3.43
N GLN A 18 6.26 4.67 3.56
CA GLN A 18 7.04 5.12 2.41
C GLN A 18 7.47 3.95 1.50
N SER A 19 7.76 2.80 2.08
CA SER A 19 8.14 1.59 1.34
C SER A 19 6.98 1.02 0.52
N LEU A 20 5.72 1.22 0.95
CA LEU A 20 4.54 0.78 0.20
C LEU A 20 4.48 1.36 -1.21
N GLN A 21 4.80 2.64 -1.38
CA GLN A 21 4.80 3.25 -2.72
C GLN A 21 5.76 2.52 -3.67
N ARG A 22 6.90 2.05 -3.16
CA ARG A 22 7.87 1.26 -3.94
C ARG A 22 7.29 -0.09 -4.35
N TYR A 23 6.58 -0.78 -3.45
CA TYR A 23 5.92 -2.05 -3.77
C TYR A 23 4.82 -1.86 -4.82
N ILE A 24 3.98 -0.85 -4.65
CA ILE A 24 2.91 -0.53 -5.61
C ILE A 24 3.53 -0.22 -6.98
N GLN A 25 4.64 0.53 -7.03
CA GLN A 25 5.36 0.80 -8.27
C GLN A 25 5.94 -0.46 -8.92
N LYS A 26 6.56 -1.34 -8.12
CA LYS A 26 7.09 -2.63 -8.60
C LYS A 26 5.98 -3.45 -9.25
N GLU A 27 4.86 -3.64 -8.57
CA GLU A 27 3.70 -4.38 -9.09
C GLU A 27 3.17 -3.75 -10.37
N THR A 28 3.06 -2.40 -10.42
CA THR A 28 2.61 -1.70 -11.64
C THR A 28 3.52 -1.97 -12.83
N ASN A 29 4.84 -2.02 -12.61
CA ASN A 29 5.80 -2.32 -13.67
C ASN A 29 5.66 -3.78 -14.14
N GLU A 30 5.49 -4.73 -13.23
CA GLU A 30 5.28 -6.15 -13.58
C GLU A 30 3.99 -6.34 -14.41
N GLN A 31 2.91 -5.66 -14.07
CA GLN A 31 1.66 -5.70 -14.84
C GLN A 31 1.79 -4.99 -16.20
N ARG A 32 2.61 -3.94 -16.29
CA ARG A 32 2.93 -3.28 -17.57
C ARG A 32 3.71 -4.20 -18.50
N GLU A 33 4.67 -4.97 -17.96
CA GLU A 33 5.39 -6.00 -18.71
C GLU A 33 4.44 -7.08 -19.23
N LYS A 34 3.48 -7.53 -18.42
CA LYS A 34 2.42 -8.47 -18.88
C LYS A 34 1.59 -7.90 -20.02
N CYS A 35 1.14 -6.65 -19.92
CA CYS A 35 0.43 -6.00 -21.02
C CYS A 35 1.30 -5.98 -22.30
N TYR A 36 2.59 -5.71 -22.18
CA TYR A 36 3.51 -5.74 -23.33
C TYR A 36 3.67 -7.16 -23.92
N GLN A 37 3.64 -8.21 -23.10
CA GLN A 37 3.62 -9.58 -23.63
C GLN A 37 2.37 -9.88 -24.47
N ILE A 38 1.20 -9.33 -24.10
CA ILE A 38 -0.02 -9.44 -24.92
C ILE A 38 0.20 -8.81 -26.30
N TYR A 39 0.84 -7.64 -26.37
CA TYR A 39 1.19 -6.99 -27.64
C TYR A 39 2.03 -7.91 -28.53
N LEU A 40 3.07 -8.54 -27.96
CA LEU A 40 3.94 -9.45 -28.70
C LEU A 40 3.21 -10.72 -29.16
N GLN A 41 2.36 -11.30 -28.30
CA GLN A 41 1.62 -12.54 -28.58
C GLN A 41 0.47 -12.35 -29.57
N SER A 42 -0.10 -11.14 -29.62
CA SER A 42 -1.20 -10.79 -30.52
C SER A 42 -0.72 -10.35 -31.91
N ASN A 43 0.55 -10.64 -32.26
CA ASN A 43 1.17 -10.26 -33.52
C ASN A 43 1.14 -8.73 -33.72
N GLU A 44 1.48 -8.00 -32.66
CA GLU A 44 1.50 -6.54 -32.61
C GLU A 44 0.10 -5.88 -32.66
N ASN A 45 -0.94 -6.56 -32.18
CA ASN A 45 -2.26 -5.95 -32.06
C ASN A 45 -2.26 -4.88 -30.94
N TYR A 46 -2.35 -3.63 -31.36
CA TYR A 46 -2.32 -2.48 -30.46
C TYR A 46 -3.59 -2.36 -29.58
N ASP A 47 -4.74 -2.87 -30.04
CA ASP A 47 -6.01 -2.66 -29.34
C ASP A 47 -6.06 -3.42 -28.00
N GLU A 48 -5.56 -4.65 -27.97
CA GLU A 48 -5.54 -5.48 -26.75
C GLU A 48 -4.53 -4.95 -25.73
N TYR A 49 -3.35 -4.56 -26.21
CA TYR A 49 -2.34 -3.86 -25.41
C TYR A 49 -2.91 -2.58 -24.80
N TYR A 50 -3.55 -1.74 -25.61
CA TYR A 50 -4.10 -0.47 -25.17
C TYR A 50 -5.20 -0.65 -24.13
N LYS A 51 -6.10 -1.63 -24.34
CA LYS A 51 -7.12 -1.99 -23.34
C LYS A 51 -6.50 -2.43 -22.01
N CYS A 52 -5.44 -3.26 -22.04
CA CYS A 52 -4.73 -3.70 -20.84
C CYS A 52 -4.10 -2.52 -20.09
N ILE A 53 -3.39 -1.64 -20.80
CA ILE A 53 -2.77 -0.44 -20.21
C ILE A 53 -3.81 0.51 -19.61
N GLN A 54 -4.95 0.72 -20.27
CA GLN A 54 -6.04 1.56 -19.74
C GLN A 54 -6.63 1.00 -18.45
N GLN A 55 -6.81 -0.33 -18.38
CA GLN A 55 -7.25 -1.00 -17.15
C GLN A 55 -6.22 -0.84 -16.03
N LEU A 56 -4.93 -1.04 -16.32
CA LEU A 56 -3.84 -0.83 -15.36
C LEU A 56 -3.83 0.59 -14.81
N GLN A 57 -3.91 1.60 -15.69
CA GLN A 57 -3.91 3.01 -15.30
C GLN A 57 -5.09 3.36 -14.39
N THR A 58 -6.27 2.82 -14.70
CA THR A 58 -7.48 3.05 -13.90
C THR A 58 -7.34 2.43 -12.51
N LYS A 59 -6.90 1.17 -12.43
CA LYS A 59 -6.61 0.48 -11.17
C LYS A 59 -5.55 1.22 -10.35
N ARG A 60 -4.47 1.64 -11.00
CA ARG A 60 -3.37 2.38 -10.35
C ARG A 60 -3.84 3.67 -9.69
N LYS A 61 -4.65 4.48 -10.39
CA LYS A 61 -5.21 5.72 -9.83
C LYS A 61 -6.01 5.47 -8.54
N THR A 62 -6.79 4.39 -8.49
CA THR A 62 -7.57 4.01 -7.30
C THR A 62 -6.65 3.67 -6.13
N VAL A 63 -5.60 2.90 -6.39
CA VAL A 63 -4.61 2.52 -5.36
C VAL A 63 -3.84 3.74 -4.88
N ASP A 64 -3.39 4.63 -5.77
CA ASP A 64 -2.68 5.86 -5.41
C ASP A 64 -3.53 6.79 -4.53
N ARG A 65 -4.80 6.99 -4.87
CA ARG A 65 -5.72 7.80 -4.05
C ARG A 65 -5.89 7.23 -2.64
N THR A 66 -5.94 5.90 -2.53
CA THR A 66 -6.06 5.22 -1.24
C THR A 66 -4.75 5.36 -0.45
N TYR A 67 -3.61 5.18 -1.11
CA TYR A 67 -2.29 5.38 -0.53
C TYR A 67 -2.11 6.80 0.03
N GLU A 68 -2.45 7.84 -0.74
CA GLU A 68 -2.36 9.24 -0.31
C GLU A 68 -3.19 9.51 0.94
N SER A 69 -4.40 8.98 0.99
CA SER A 69 -5.26 9.08 2.18
C SER A 69 -4.62 8.40 3.38
N MET A 70 -4.03 7.22 3.17
CA MET A 70 -3.35 6.48 4.21
C MET A 70 -2.13 7.24 4.75
N VAL A 71 -1.23 7.71 3.89
CA VAL A 71 -0.06 8.52 4.29
C VAL A 71 -0.49 9.73 5.12
N LYS A 72 -1.59 10.38 4.72
CA LYS A 72 -2.09 11.58 5.39
C LYS A 72 -2.63 11.30 6.79
N TYR A 73 -3.43 10.24 6.97
CA TYR A 73 -4.20 10.05 8.21
C TYR A 73 -3.66 8.98 9.15
N TRP A 74 -2.87 8.03 8.64
CA TRP A 74 -2.39 6.91 9.44
C TRP A 74 -1.54 7.29 10.65
N PRO A 75 -0.56 8.22 10.54
CA PRO A 75 0.21 8.66 11.70
C PRO A 75 -0.68 9.21 12.82
N PHE A 76 -1.72 9.97 12.46
CA PHE A 76 -2.68 10.53 13.42
C PHE A 76 -3.53 9.45 14.09
N TRP A 77 -4.04 8.47 13.34
CA TRP A 77 -4.80 7.37 13.93
C TRP A 77 -3.96 6.52 14.87
N THR A 78 -2.74 6.21 14.47
CA THR A 78 -1.80 5.45 15.30
C THR A 78 -1.43 6.22 16.55
N GLN A 79 -1.18 7.52 16.45
CA GLN A 79 -0.89 8.38 17.60
C GLN A 79 -2.08 8.45 18.57
N ASN A 80 -3.29 8.71 18.07
CA ASN A 80 -4.51 8.71 18.90
C ASN A 80 -4.72 7.36 19.60
N CYS A 81 -4.42 6.23 18.95
CA CYS A 81 -4.53 4.92 19.58
C CYS A 81 -3.64 4.81 20.81
N PHE A 82 -2.39 5.29 20.71
CA PHE A 82 -1.46 5.28 21.84
C PHE A 82 -1.83 6.27 22.93
N GLU A 83 -2.26 7.48 22.58
CA GLU A 83 -2.66 8.51 23.56
C GLU A 83 -3.85 8.05 24.41
N ASN A 84 -4.72 7.18 23.87
CA ASN A 84 -5.86 6.61 24.57
C ASN A 84 -5.59 5.22 25.19
N SER A 85 -4.36 4.72 25.13
CA SER A 85 -4.00 3.42 25.70
C SER A 85 -3.46 3.59 27.12
N GLU A 86 -4.19 3.08 28.11
CA GLU A 86 -3.85 3.19 29.53
C GLU A 86 -3.00 2.00 30.02
N THR A 87 -3.00 0.90 29.26
CA THR A 87 -2.37 -0.36 29.63
C THR A 87 -1.37 -0.83 28.58
N LYS A 88 -0.39 -1.63 29.01
CA LYS A 88 0.60 -2.25 28.11
C LYS A 88 -0.06 -3.11 27.02
N ASP A 89 -1.14 -3.82 27.35
CA ASP A 89 -1.84 -4.68 26.39
C ASP A 89 -2.59 -3.86 25.33
N GLN A 90 -3.17 -2.70 25.70
CA GLN A 90 -3.78 -1.79 24.73
C GLN A 90 -2.74 -1.21 23.76
N ILE A 91 -1.55 -0.84 24.26
CA ILE A 91 -0.44 -0.38 23.44
C ILE A 91 -0.02 -1.46 22.43
N LEU A 92 0.13 -2.71 22.88
CA LEU A 92 0.47 -3.84 22.01
C LEU A 92 -0.64 -4.10 20.96
N ASN A 93 -1.90 -3.98 21.35
CA ASN A 93 -3.04 -4.11 20.43
C ASN A 93 -3.05 -3.00 19.38
N CYS A 94 -2.77 -1.75 19.76
CA CYS A 94 -2.60 -0.63 18.82
C CYS A 94 -1.50 -0.94 17.79
N GLN A 95 -0.34 -1.41 18.25
CA GLN A 95 0.77 -1.78 17.36
C GLN A 95 0.39 -2.89 16.39
N LYS A 96 -0.23 -3.96 16.90
CA LYS A 96 -0.67 -5.11 16.11
C LYS A 96 -1.69 -4.70 15.05
N HIS A 97 -2.78 -4.06 15.46
CA HIS A 97 -3.87 -3.68 14.55
C HIS A 97 -3.38 -2.72 13.46
N THR A 98 -2.51 -1.78 13.83
CA THR A 98 -1.90 -0.85 12.89
C THR A 98 -1.02 -1.58 11.87
N THR A 99 -0.22 -2.55 12.30
CA THR A 99 0.65 -3.33 11.40
C THR A 99 -0.17 -4.22 10.46
N GLU A 100 -1.21 -4.88 10.98
CA GLU A 100 -2.14 -5.71 10.20
C GLU A 100 -2.86 -4.88 9.14
N SER A 101 -3.35 -3.70 9.50
CA SER A 101 -4.08 -2.83 8.57
C SER A 101 -3.18 -2.33 7.43
N LEU A 102 -1.90 -2.02 7.70
CA LEU A 102 -0.91 -1.70 6.65
C LEU A 102 -0.63 -2.88 5.74
N THR A 103 -0.50 -4.07 6.31
CA THR A 103 -0.24 -5.31 5.56
C THR A 103 -1.42 -5.64 4.64
N ASN A 104 -2.64 -5.51 5.16
CA ASN A 104 -3.87 -5.69 4.39
C ASN A 104 -3.99 -4.67 3.26
N PHE A 105 -3.64 -3.40 3.52
CA PHE A 105 -3.61 -2.38 2.48
C PHE A 105 -2.62 -2.73 1.37
N LEU A 106 -1.40 -3.18 1.70
CA LEU A 106 -0.42 -3.61 0.71
C LEU A 106 -0.96 -4.76 -0.14
N GLN A 107 -1.47 -5.81 0.50
CA GLN A 107 -1.98 -6.98 -0.21
C GLN A 107 -3.16 -6.62 -1.12
N ASN A 108 -4.09 -5.79 -0.64
CA ASN A 108 -5.22 -5.31 -1.44
C ASN A 108 -4.77 -4.44 -2.60
N SER A 109 -3.76 -3.59 -2.40
CA SER A 109 -3.19 -2.77 -3.46
C SER A 109 -2.57 -3.63 -4.56
N ILE A 110 -1.82 -4.68 -4.18
CA ILE A 110 -1.25 -5.65 -5.11
C ILE A 110 -2.37 -6.35 -5.88
N ASN A 111 -3.35 -6.92 -5.17
CA ASN A 111 -4.46 -7.64 -5.78
C ASN A 111 -5.29 -6.76 -6.74
N GLN A 112 -5.49 -5.49 -6.40
CA GLN A 112 -6.20 -4.54 -7.28
C GLN A 112 -5.44 -4.24 -8.56
N LEU A 113 -4.10 -4.24 -8.52
CA LEU A 113 -3.25 -3.97 -9.67
C LEU A 113 -3.13 -5.16 -10.62
N GLN A 114 -3.34 -6.38 -10.15
CA GLN A 114 -3.29 -7.59 -10.98
C GLN A 114 -4.33 -7.55 -12.10
N ILE A 115 -3.92 -7.93 -13.30
CA ILE A 115 -4.74 -8.00 -14.52
C ILE A 115 -4.59 -9.39 -15.12
#